data_AF-A0A6G0Y6V8-F1
#
_entry.id   AF-A0A6G0Y6V8-F1
#
_cell.length_a   1.000
_cell.length_b   1.000
_cell.length_c   1.000
_cell.angle_alpha   90.00
_cell.angle_beta   90.00
_cell.angle_gamma   90.00
#
_symmetry.space_group_name_H-M   'P 1'
#
loop_
_entity.id
_entity.type
_entity.pdbx_description
1 polymer ?
#
loop_
_entity_poly.entity_id
_entity_poly.type
_entity_poly.pdbx_seq_one_letter_code
_entity_poly.pdbx_strand_id
1 'polypeptide(L)'
;MNLFPRTQYVNNLRSFKALWYNEHNWLEYSPKIDRGFRFPCRMFHSSSGLNVGQIDKTFSLTGFKNWNNATTKFRIHQASKSHFNSNQSKADFLNSKSIDVVLDESKTL
;
A
#
# COMPACT_ATOMS: atom_id res chain seq x y z
N MET A 1 7.54 -8.69 25.00
CA MET A 1 7.05 -7.78 23.93
C MET A 1 8.11 -7.72 22.85
N ASN A 2 7.83 -8.19 21.64
CA ASN A 2 8.74 -8.01 20.52
C ASN A 2 8.77 -6.53 20.14
N LEU A 3 9.91 -5.87 20.40
CA LEU A 3 10.12 -4.48 20.06
C LEU A 3 10.33 -4.38 18.55
N PHE A 4 9.64 -3.43 17.91
CA PHE A 4 9.92 -3.10 16.52
C PHE A 4 11.37 -2.59 16.37
N PRO A 5 12.04 -2.91 15.25
CA PRO A 5 13.33 -2.33 14.90
C PRO A 5 13.36 -0.82 15.15
N ARG A 6 14.44 -0.37 15.79
CA ARG A 6 14.67 1.05 16.10
C ARG A 6 15.73 1.58 15.17
N THR A 7 15.42 2.68 14.50
CA THR A 7 16.37 3.45 13.70
C THR A 7 16.71 4.72 14.47
N GLN A 8 18.01 5.03 14.59
CA GLN A 8 18.47 6.30 15.17
C GLN A 8 18.20 7.42 14.17
N TYR A 9 17.48 8.45 14.63
CA TYR A 9 17.26 9.67 13.87
C TYR A 9 17.68 10.86 14.72
N VAL A 10 18.77 11.51 14.32
CA VAL A 10 19.46 12.54 15.10
C VAL A 10 19.77 11.99 16.50
N ASN A 11 19.03 12.41 17.53
CA ASN A 11 19.24 12.02 18.93
C ASN A 11 18.12 11.13 19.50
N ASN A 12 17.18 10.67 18.66
CA ASN A 12 16.04 9.87 19.10
C ASN A 12 15.99 8.53 18.38
N LEU A 13 15.75 7.46 19.13
CA LEU A 13 15.40 6.17 18.56
C LEU A 13 13.92 6.20 18.16
N ARG A 14 13.66 5.94 16.88
CA ARG A 14 12.31 5.87 16.33
C ARG A 14 12.06 4.45 15.83
N SER A 15 10.84 3.98 16.01
CA SER A 15 10.40 2.67 15.54
C SER A 15 8.98 2.78 15.02
N PHE A 16 8.59 1.77 14.24
CA PHE A 16 7.20 1.56 13.90
C PHE A 16 6.32 1.47 15.17
N LYS A 17 5.10 2.00 15.11
CA LYS A 17 4.13 1.92 16.21
C LYS A 17 2.91 1.14 15.77
N ALA A 18 2.62 0.03 16.44
CA ALA A 18 1.44 -0.81 16.18
C ALA A 18 0.11 -0.04 16.27
N LEU A 19 0.05 1.01 17.10
CA LEU A 19 -1.12 1.88 17.22
C LEU A 19 -1.53 2.54 15.89
N TRP A 20 -0.60 2.69 14.93
CA TRP A 20 -0.92 3.23 13.60
C TRP A 20 -1.89 2.35 12.82
N TYR A 21 -2.00 1.05 13.12
CA TYR A 21 -3.00 0.19 12.48
C TYR A 21 -4.44 0.59 12.82
N ASN A 22 -4.68 1.20 13.98
CA ASN A 22 -6.03 1.62 14.39
C ASN A 22 -6.58 2.74 13.48
N GLU A 23 -5.72 3.68 13.09
CA GLU A 23 -6.09 4.80 12.19
C GLU A 23 -5.86 4.46 10.71
N HIS A 24 -4.96 3.52 10.42
CA HIS A 24 -4.51 3.18 9.07
C HIS A 24 -4.52 1.66 8.88
N ASN A 25 -5.71 1.06 8.85
CA ASN A 25 -5.92 -0.38 8.65
C ASN A 25 -5.32 -0.92 7.33
N TRP A 26 -4.98 -0.02 6.42
CA TRP A 26 -4.40 -0.31 5.12
C TRP A 26 -2.88 -0.54 5.19
N LEU A 27 -2.23 -0.03 6.25
CA LEU A 27 -0.78 -0.04 6.44
C LEU A 27 -0.28 -1.48 6.61
N GLU A 28 0.82 -1.79 5.95
CA GLU A 28 1.53 -3.05 6.09
C GLU A 28 2.97 -2.78 6.50
N TYR A 29 3.46 -3.40 7.56
CA TYR A 29 4.84 -3.23 8.00
C TYR A 29 5.66 -4.49 7.73
N SER A 30 6.86 -4.32 7.18
CA SER A 30 7.84 -5.39 7.01
C SER A 30 8.95 -5.25 8.07
N PRO A 31 9.01 -6.14 9.09
CA PRO A 31 10.08 -6.13 10.09
C PRO A 31 11.46 -6.41 9.49
N LYS A 32 11.52 -7.18 8.40
CA LYS A 32 12.77 -7.56 7.73
C LYS A 32 13.55 -6.35 7.21
N ILE A 33 12.85 -5.32 6.73
CA ILE A 33 13.47 -4.12 6.15
C ILE A 33 13.15 -2.83 6.92
N ASP A 34 12.35 -2.93 8.00
CA ASP A 34 11.87 -1.80 8.80
C ASP A 34 11.20 -0.73 7.92
N ARG A 35 10.16 -1.13 7.17
CA ARG A 35 9.41 -0.23 6.27
C ARG A 35 7.92 -0.53 6.21
N GLY A 36 7.14 0.53 6.00
CA GLY A 36 5.68 0.52 5.82
C GLY A 36 5.29 0.60 4.35
N PHE A 37 4.23 -0.09 3.97
CA PHE A 37 3.74 -0.23 2.60
C PHE A 37 2.21 -0.23 2.57
N ARG A 38 1.65 -0.30 1.36
CA ARG A 38 0.23 -0.59 1.14
C ARG A 38 0.03 -1.59 0.00
N PHE A 39 -0.48 -2.78 0.29
CA PHE A 39 -0.61 -3.87 -0.69
C PHE A 39 -1.28 -3.49 -2.04
N PRO A 40 -2.51 -2.94 -2.11
CA PRO A 40 -3.11 -2.50 -3.36
C PRO A 40 -2.26 -1.46 -4.09
N CYS A 41 -1.69 -0.50 -3.37
CA CYS A 41 -0.80 0.48 -3.98
C CYS A 41 0.45 -0.19 -4.57
N ARG A 42 0.96 -1.28 -3.98
CA ARG A 42 2.05 -2.09 -4.55
C ARG A 42 1.63 -2.99 -5.72
N MET A 43 0.36 -3.34 -5.84
CA MET A 43 -0.12 -4.22 -6.91
C MET A 43 -0.65 -3.46 -8.12
N PHE A 44 -1.27 -2.28 -7.90
CA PHE A 44 -2.02 -1.53 -8.92
C PHE A 44 -1.36 -0.18 -9.27
N HIS A 45 -0.05 -0.03 -9.11
CA HIS A 45 0.70 1.19 -9.46
C HIS A 45 1.12 1.25 -10.94
N SER A 46 0.48 0.47 -11.82
CA SER A 46 0.92 0.32 -13.22
C SER A 46 0.78 1.60 -14.04
N SER A 47 1.57 1.67 -15.13
CA SER A 47 1.50 2.72 -16.15
C SER A 47 0.24 2.65 -17.03
N SER A 48 -0.61 1.63 -16.84
CA SER A 48 -1.92 1.46 -17.45
C SER A 48 -3.02 1.46 -16.37
N GLY A 49 -4.25 1.80 -16.75
CA GLY A 49 -5.41 1.82 -15.84
C GLY A 49 -5.59 3.13 -15.05
N LEU A 50 -6.29 3.08 -13.92
CA LEU A 50 -6.68 4.28 -13.16
C LEU A 50 -5.49 5.07 -12.60
N ASN A 51 -4.32 4.43 -12.43
CA ASN A 51 -3.11 5.01 -11.84
C ASN A 51 -2.09 5.53 -12.86
N VAL A 52 -2.45 5.67 -14.14
CA VAL A 52 -1.55 6.24 -15.15
C VAL A 52 -1.05 7.61 -14.69
N GLY A 53 0.28 7.75 -14.59
CA GLY A 53 0.92 8.99 -14.14
C GLY A 53 0.76 9.32 -12.65
N GLN A 54 0.19 8.42 -11.84
CA GLN A 54 -0.12 8.63 -10.42
C GLN A 54 0.48 7.50 -9.57
N ILE A 55 1.79 7.55 -9.31
CA ILE A 55 2.51 6.53 -8.55
C ILE A 55 3.04 7.12 -7.24
N ASP A 56 2.55 6.62 -6.10
CA ASP A 56 3.21 6.82 -4.81
C ASP A 56 4.32 5.79 -4.60
N LYS A 57 5.52 6.14 -5.06
CA LYS A 57 6.69 5.26 -4.94
C LYS A 57 6.99 4.86 -3.49
N THR A 58 6.61 5.67 -2.51
CA THR A 58 6.95 5.44 -1.09
C THR A 58 6.19 4.24 -0.55
N PHE A 59 4.89 4.17 -0.76
CA PHE A 59 4.06 3.07 -0.24
C PHE A 59 3.89 1.91 -1.23
N SER A 60 4.19 2.15 -2.51
CA SER A 60 4.10 1.15 -3.58
C SER A 60 5.40 0.39 -3.85
N LEU A 61 6.58 1.01 -3.68
CA LEU A 61 7.85 0.43 -4.15
C LEU A 61 8.92 0.40 -3.06
N THR A 62 9.27 1.58 -2.55
CA THR A 62 10.47 1.72 -1.70
C THR A 62 10.20 1.40 -0.24
N GLY A 63 8.98 1.65 0.23
CA GLY A 63 8.60 1.51 1.63
C GLY A 63 8.90 2.76 2.44
N PHE A 64 7.92 3.17 3.25
CA PHE A 64 8.03 4.28 4.17
C PHE A 64 8.85 3.91 5.41
N LYS A 65 9.84 4.72 5.76
CA LYS A 65 10.66 4.52 6.97
C LYS A 65 10.75 5.75 7.87
N ASN A 66 10.19 6.89 7.45
CA ASN A 66 10.37 8.14 8.16
C ASN A 66 9.42 8.28 9.36
N TRP A 67 9.69 7.51 10.42
CA TRP A 67 8.81 7.35 11.57
C TRP A 67 8.49 8.65 12.33
N ASN A 68 9.29 9.71 12.17
CA ASN A 68 9.03 11.02 12.79
C ASN A 68 7.79 11.72 12.20
N ASN A 69 7.47 11.47 10.93
CA ASN A 69 6.42 12.12 10.16
C ASN A 69 5.33 11.11 9.75
N ALA A 70 5.34 9.93 10.37
CA ALA A 70 4.49 8.80 10.02
C ALA A 70 3.03 9.19 9.88
N THR A 71 2.42 9.71 10.95
CA THR A 71 0.99 10.05 10.97
C THR A 71 0.62 11.05 9.87
N THR A 72 1.41 12.11 9.68
CA THR A 72 1.16 13.10 8.62
C THR A 72 1.27 12.48 7.24
N LYS A 73 2.31 11.69 6.99
CA LYS A 73 2.54 11.04 5.68
C LYS A 73 1.51 9.96 5.39
N PHE A 74 1.02 9.24 6.40
CA PHE A 74 -0.06 8.27 6.26
C PHE A 74 -1.37 8.96 5.88
N ARG A 75 -1.73 10.08 6.54
CA ARG A 75 -2.93 10.84 6.19
C ARG A 75 -2.86 11.40 4.77
N ILE A 76 -1.72 11.95 4.37
CA ILE A 76 -1.51 12.44 3.00
C ILE A 76 -1.65 11.29 1.98
N HIS A 77 -1.01 10.14 2.24
CA HIS A 77 -1.12 8.97 1.36
C HIS A 77 -2.57 8.49 1.23
N GLN A 78 -3.27 8.35 2.36
CA GLN A 78 -4.65 7.88 2.42
C GLN A 78 -5.61 8.79 1.63
N ALA A 79 -5.35 10.10 1.62
CA ALA A 79 -6.12 11.07 0.84
C ALA A 79 -5.69 11.16 -0.64
N SER A 80 -4.65 10.43 -1.06
CA SER A 80 -4.14 10.53 -2.43
C SER A 80 -5.03 9.80 -3.43
N LYS A 81 -5.09 10.32 -4.66
CA LYS A 81 -5.81 9.68 -5.77
C LYS A 81 -5.26 8.28 -6.06
N SER A 82 -3.94 8.09 -5.94
CA SER A 82 -3.31 6.79 -6.15
C SER A 82 -3.83 5.71 -5.19
N HIS A 83 -4.10 6.09 -3.93
CA HIS A 83 -4.65 5.20 -2.92
C HIS A 83 -6.09 4.81 -3.27
N PHE A 84 -6.93 5.79 -3.59
CA PHE A 84 -8.32 5.55 -3.99
C PHE A 84 -8.41 4.65 -5.22
N ASN A 85 -7.69 5.00 -6.28
CA ASN A 85 -7.65 4.25 -7.52
C ASN A 85 -7.13 2.82 -7.32
N SER A 86 -6.11 2.62 -6.50
CA SER A 86 -5.59 1.27 -6.19
C SER A 86 -6.62 0.43 -5.44
N ASN A 87 -7.42 1.03 -4.56
CA ASN A 87 -8.53 0.33 -3.90
C ASN A 87 -9.64 -0.01 -4.90
N GLN A 88 -9.96 0.89 -5.83
CA GLN A 88 -10.92 0.63 -6.90
C GLN A 88 -10.44 -0.52 -7.79
N SER A 89 -9.20 -0.46 -8.31
CA SER A 89 -8.65 -1.54 -9.13
C SER A 89 -8.59 -2.88 -8.40
N LYS A 90 -8.34 -2.88 -7.08
CA LYS A 90 -8.46 -4.10 -6.27
C LYS A 90 -9.91 -4.61 -6.25
N ALA A 91 -10.88 -3.74 -6.05
CA ALA A 91 -12.29 -4.13 -6.04
C ALA A 91 -12.71 -4.69 -7.40
N ASP A 92 -12.33 -4.02 -8.49
CA ASP A 92 -12.61 -4.46 -9.86
C ASP A 92 -12.00 -5.83 -10.14
N PHE A 93 -10.73 -6.04 -9.74
CA PHE A 93 -10.05 -7.32 -9.88
C PHE A 93 -10.77 -8.44 -9.12
N LEU A 94 -11.21 -8.20 -7.88
CA LEU A 94 -11.92 -9.19 -7.07
C LEU A 94 -13.33 -9.51 -7.62
N ASN A 95 -13.95 -8.57 -8.32
CA ASN A 95 -15.26 -8.74 -8.94
C ASN A 95 -15.18 -9.25 -10.39
N SER A 96 -14.00 -9.23 -11.02
CA SER A 96 -13.81 -9.72 -12.38
C SER A 96 -13.90 -11.25 -12.45
N LYS A 97 -14.47 -11.77 -13.54
CA LYS A 97 -14.46 -13.20 -13.83
C LYS A 97 -13.04 -13.66 -14.15
N SER A 98 -12.71 -14.90 -13.77
CA SER A 98 -11.46 -15.53 -14.23
C SER A 98 -11.42 -15.59 -15.76
N ILE A 99 -10.22 -15.51 -16.32
CA ILE A 99 -9.99 -15.68 -17.75
C ILE A 99 -10.58 -16.99 -18.28
N ASP A 100 -10.53 -18.07 -17.50
CA ASP A 100 -11.06 -19.38 -17.90
C ASP A 100 -12.58 -19.34 -18.11
N VAL A 101 -13.30 -18.67 -17.19
CA VAL A 101 -14.76 -18.51 -17.28
C VAL A 101 -15.13 -17.67 -18.50
N VAL A 102 -14.38 -16.59 -18.75
CA VAL A 102 -14.61 -15.72 -19.92
C VAL A 102 -14.35 -16.49 -21.22
N LEU A 103 -13.28 -17.30 -21.28
CA LEU A 103 -12.94 -18.11 -22.44
C LEU A 103 -13.98 -19.20 -22.69
N ASP A 104 -14.50 -19.84 -21.64
CA ASP A 104 -15.54 -20.87 -21.79
C ASP A 104 -16.88 -20.28 -22.23
N GLU A 105 -17.29 -19.14 -21.68
CA GLU A 105 -18.49 -18.40 -22.14
C GLU A 105 -18.38 -17.97 -23.61
N SER A 106 -17.16 -17.62 -24.06
CA SER A 106 -16.93 -17.22 -25.46
C SER A 106 -17.01 -18.36 -26.47
N LYS A 107 -16.85 -19.63 -26.03
CA LYS A 107 -16.98 -20.82 -26.88
C LYS A 107 -18.44 -21.25 -27.08
N THR A 108 -19.34 -20.79 -26.22
CA THR A 108 -20.78 -21.10 -26.28
C THR A 108 -21.59 -20.13 -27.15
N LEU A 109 -20.94 -19.12 -27.73
CA LEU A 109 -21.46 -18.19 -28.74
C LEU A 109 -21.08 -18.67 -30.15
#